data_AF-A0A1M6UPM1-F1
#
_entry.id   AF-A0A1M6UPM1-F1
#
_cell.length_a   1.000
_cell.length_b   1.000
_cell.length_c   1.000
_cell.angle_alpha   90.00
_cell.angle_beta   90.00
_cell.angle_gamma   90.00
#
_symmetry.space_group_name_H-M   'P 1'
#
loop_
_entity.id
_entity.type
_entity.pdbx_description
1 polymer ?
#
loop_
_entity_poly.entity_id
_entity_poly.type
_entity_poly.pdbx_seq_one_letter_code
_entity_poly.pdbx_strand_id
1 'polypeptide(L)'
;MATLSEQLSRLYVKSSSLTKKRIQEELKTLEEKIVEYEGKIHELDVVKKTLEEKSVELASVKVRLESEQIEAQKQTDAFNEEYKKYLSSKEELEKLQAQIRASYSTEDISSFLNKMINDFNTSSASDTDVAKYIINNMDVDLKVRIYDDSKNNGEKSFKFTAPSISETTEDSLSSIKITIQAVPK
;
A
#
# COMPACT_ATOMS: atom_id res chain seq x y z
N MET A 1 -18.16 35.15 110.79
CA MET A 1 -16.96 35.04 109.92
C MET A 1 -16.77 33.57 109.58
N ALA A 2 -16.67 33.20 108.30
CA ALA A 2 -16.40 31.82 107.91
C ALA A 2 -14.97 31.42 108.33
N THR A 3 -14.75 30.15 108.70
CA THR A 3 -13.43 29.68 109.14
C THR A 3 -12.49 29.48 107.93
N LEU A 4 -11.17 29.63 108.14
CA LEU A 4 -10.15 29.44 107.10
C LEU A 4 -10.28 28.07 106.39
N SER A 5 -10.66 27.04 107.15
CA SER A 5 -10.94 25.69 106.64
C SER A 5 -12.05 25.68 105.60
N GLU A 6 -13.15 26.41 105.87
CA GLU A 6 -14.31 26.49 104.98
C GLU A 6 -13.97 27.24 103.68
N GLN A 7 -13.11 28.26 103.75
CA GLN A 7 -12.62 28.99 102.58
C GLN A 7 -11.70 28.11 101.71
N LEU A 8 -10.81 27.33 102.33
CA LEU A 8 -9.94 26.38 101.64
C LEU A 8 -10.73 25.26 100.95
N SER A 9 -11.73 24.67 101.61
CA SER A 9 -12.60 23.66 101.00
C SER A 9 -13.38 24.22 99.80
N ARG A 10 -13.90 25.45 99.87
CA ARG A 10 -14.59 26.10 98.75
C ARG A 10 -13.64 26.36 97.57
N LEU A 11 -12.41 26.78 97.84
CA LEU A 11 -11.38 26.97 96.81
C LEU A 11 -10.99 25.65 96.14
N TYR A 12 -10.85 24.57 96.91
CA TYR A 12 -10.56 23.23 96.39
C TYR A 12 -11.69 22.67 95.51
N VAL A 13 -12.95 22.81 95.94
CA VAL A 13 -14.11 22.38 95.14
C VAL A 13 -14.20 23.20 93.85
N LYS A 14 -13.94 24.51 93.91
CA LYS A 14 -13.95 25.40 92.75
C LYS A 14 -12.82 25.07 91.77
N SER A 15 -11.59 24.83 92.24
CA SER A 15 -10.48 24.45 91.38
C SER A 15 -10.69 23.08 90.74
N SER A 16 -11.16 22.09 91.50
CA SER A 16 -11.52 20.76 90.98
C SER A 16 -12.61 20.83 89.92
N SER A 17 -13.65 21.66 90.13
CA SER A 17 -14.72 21.87 89.15
C SER A 17 -14.22 22.53 87.86
N LEU A 18 -13.34 23.53 87.96
CA LEU A 18 -12.73 24.19 86.81
C LEU A 18 -11.85 23.23 86.01
N THR A 19 -11.04 22.42 86.68
CA THR A 19 -10.20 21.39 86.03
C THR A 19 -11.05 20.35 85.31
N LYS A 20 -12.14 19.88 85.93
CA LYS A 20 -13.07 18.94 85.29
C LYS A 20 -13.72 19.52 84.04
N LYS A 21 -14.17 20.78 84.09
CA LYS A 21 -14.74 21.47 82.92
C LYS A 21 -13.74 21.58 81.77
N ARG A 22 -12.50 21.99 82.08
CA ARG A 22 -11.43 22.08 81.09
C ARG A 22 -11.11 20.74 80.44
N ILE A 23 -11.00 19.67 81.24
CA ILE A 23 -10.78 18.31 80.71
C ILE A 23 -11.94 17.88 79.81
N GLN A 24 -13.18 18.20 80.17
CA GLN A 24 -14.35 17.85 79.38
C GLN A 24 -14.40 18.61 78.04
N GLU A 25 -14.02 19.88 78.02
CA GLU A 25 -13.88 20.68 76.80
C GLU A 25 -12.77 20.13 75.90
N GLU A 26 -11.60 19.81 76.46
CA GLU A 26 -10.48 19.21 75.73
C GLU A 26 -10.84 17.83 75.14
N LEU A 27 -11.56 16.99 75.89
CA LEU A 27 -12.08 15.70 75.41
C LEU A 27 -13.06 15.89 74.25
N LYS A 28 -14.00 16.84 74.37
CA LYS A 28 -14.95 17.14 73.29
C LYS A 28 -14.22 17.59 72.01
N THR A 29 -13.21 18.46 72.15
CA THR A 29 -12.40 18.89 71.00
C THR A 29 -11.61 17.72 70.38
N LEU A 30 -11.12 16.78 71.20
CA LEU A 30 -10.46 15.57 70.71
C LEU A 30 -11.43 14.66 69.97
N GLU A 31 -12.64 14.46 70.49
CA GLU A 31 -13.70 13.67 69.84
C GLU A 31 -14.07 14.26 68.47
N GLU A 32 -14.25 15.59 68.40
CA GLU A 32 -14.54 16.29 67.13
C GLU A 32 -13.41 16.09 66.11
N LYS A 33 -12.13 16.16 66.55
CA LYS A 33 -10.98 15.91 65.67
C LYS A 33 -10.88 14.46 65.22
N ILE A 34 -11.24 13.49 66.06
CA ILE A 34 -11.24 12.07 65.69
C ILE A 34 -12.23 11.86 64.54
N VAL A 35 -13.46 12.37 64.68
CA VAL A 35 -14.47 12.27 63.62
C VAL A 35 -14.00 12.96 62.34
N GLU A 36 -13.37 14.13 62.43
CA GLU A 36 -12.80 14.83 61.27
C GLU A 36 -11.71 13.99 60.57
N TYR A 37 -10.80 13.37 61.33
CA TYR A 37 -9.74 12.54 60.77
C TYR A 37 -10.26 11.23 60.18
N GLU A 38 -11.26 10.60 60.79
CA GLU A 38 -11.94 9.44 60.23
C GLU A 38 -12.61 9.77 58.89
N GLY A 39 -13.23 10.94 58.78
CA GLY A 39 -13.77 11.45 57.51
C GLY A 39 -12.70 11.60 56.43
N LYS A 40 -11.55 12.21 56.78
CA LYS A 40 -10.42 12.36 55.84
C LYS A 40 -9.81 11.02 55.42
N ILE A 41 -9.72 10.06 56.33
CA ILE A 41 -9.23 8.70 56.00
C ILE A 41 -10.17 8.06 54.98
N HIS A 42 -11.49 8.18 55.19
CA HIS A 42 -12.46 7.64 54.25
C HIS A 42 -12.37 8.29 52.87
N GLU A 43 -12.23 9.62 52.80
CA GLU A 43 -12.01 10.34 51.54
C GLU A 43 -10.74 9.89 50.82
N LEU A 44 -9.64 9.70 51.56
CA LEU A 44 -8.38 9.19 51.01
C LEU A 44 -8.52 7.77 50.46
N ASP A 45 -9.27 6.89 51.13
CA ASP A 45 -9.54 5.53 50.65
C ASP A 45 -10.35 5.54 49.36
N VAL A 46 -11.35 6.42 49.24
CA VAL A 46 -12.13 6.60 48.01
C VAL A 46 -11.23 7.07 46.87
N VAL A 47 -10.42 8.11 47.11
CA VAL A 47 -9.49 8.65 46.09
C VAL A 47 -8.48 7.58 45.66
N LYS A 48 -7.94 6.81 46.60
CA LYS A 48 -7.00 5.73 46.31
C LYS A 48 -7.64 4.67 45.41
N LYS A 49 -8.86 4.25 45.73
CA LYS A 49 -9.61 3.30 44.90
C LYS A 49 -9.87 3.83 43.49
N THR A 50 -10.29 5.09 43.36
CA THR A 50 -10.49 5.73 42.05
C THR A 50 -9.19 5.80 41.26
N LEU A 51 -8.06 6.08 41.91
CA LEU A 51 -6.75 6.12 41.26
C LEU A 51 -6.33 4.72 40.75
N GLU A 52 -6.56 3.68 41.54
CA GLU A 52 -6.31 2.30 41.14
C GLU A 52 -7.16 1.91 39.92
N GLU A 53 -8.46 2.22 39.93
CA GLU A 53 -9.37 1.98 38.79
C GLU A 53 -8.88 2.71 37.53
N LYS A 54 -8.50 3.98 37.65
CA LYS A 54 -7.96 4.78 36.53
C LYS A 54 -6.62 4.27 36.02
N SER A 55 -5.78 3.72 36.89
CA SER A 55 -4.50 3.12 36.49
C SER A 55 -4.69 1.87 35.63
N VAL A 56 -5.70 1.04 35.96
CA VAL A 56 -6.07 -0.15 35.20
C VAL A 56 -6.68 0.24 33.86
N GLU A 57 -7.58 1.23 33.85
CA GLU A 57 -8.17 1.75 32.62
C GLU A 57 -7.07 2.27 31.67
N LEU A 58 -6.13 3.07 32.17
CA LEU A 58 -5.02 3.60 31.38
C LEU A 58 -4.13 2.49 30.81
N ALA A 59 -3.83 1.45 31.59
CA ALA A 59 -3.08 0.30 31.12
C ALA A 59 -3.81 -0.42 29.98
N SER A 60 -5.14 -0.61 30.11
CA SER A 60 -5.95 -1.24 29.07
C SER A 60 -6.00 -0.44 27.77
N VAL A 61 -6.12 0.89 27.87
CA VAL A 61 -6.14 1.79 26.71
C VAL A 61 -4.80 1.79 26.01
N LYS A 62 -3.70 1.78 26.77
CA LYS A 62 -2.35 1.71 26.21
C LYS A 62 -2.12 0.44 25.39
N VAL A 63 -2.52 -0.72 25.93
CA VAL A 63 -2.42 -2.00 25.21
C VAL A 63 -3.27 -1.99 23.93
N ARG A 64 -4.49 -1.45 23.98
CA ARG A 64 -5.35 -1.33 22.79
C ARG A 64 -4.70 -0.45 21.73
N LEU A 65 -4.15 0.71 22.12
CA LEU A 65 -3.53 1.65 21.20
C LEU A 65 -2.26 1.06 20.55
N GLU A 66 -1.44 0.35 21.32
CA GLU A 66 -0.28 -0.38 20.78
C GLU A 66 -0.72 -1.46 19.78
N SER A 67 -1.80 -2.19 20.07
CA SER A 67 -2.36 -3.19 19.15
C SER A 67 -2.88 -2.56 17.85
N GLU A 68 -3.65 -1.48 17.95
CA GLU A 68 -4.17 -0.73 16.78
C GLU A 68 -3.02 -0.18 15.92
N GLN A 69 -1.96 0.34 16.55
CA GLN A 69 -0.79 0.84 15.85
C GLN A 69 -0.05 -0.27 15.09
N ILE A 70 0.09 -1.46 15.68
CA ILE A 70 0.70 -2.62 15.01
C ILE A 70 -0.15 -3.05 13.81
N GLU A 71 -1.47 -3.08 13.96
CA GLU A 71 -2.37 -3.47 12.87
C GLU A 71 -2.36 -2.46 11.72
N ALA A 72 -2.39 -1.16 12.03
CA ALA A 72 -2.28 -0.10 11.04
C ALA A 72 -0.95 -0.16 10.27
N GLN A 73 0.16 -0.47 10.97
CA GLN A 73 1.46 -0.65 10.33
C GLN A 73 1.45 -1.85 9.37
N LYS A 74 0.90 -2.99 9.78
CA LYS A 74 0.77 -4.18 8.92
C LYS A 74 -0.05 -3.90 7.66
N GLN A 75 -1.17 -3.17 7.79
CA GLN A 75 -1.99 -2.79 6.64
C GLN A 75 -1.22 -1.86 5.69
N THR A 76 -0.45 -0.93 6.23
CA THR A 76 0.39 -0.02 5.43
C THR A 76 1.47 -0.77 4.68
N ASP A 77 2.13 -1.73 5.33
CA ASP A 77 3.17 -2.54 4.70
C ASP A 77 2.59 -3.43 3.59
N ALA A 78 1.45 -4.07 3.83
CA ALA A 78 0.74 -4.87 2.83
C ALA A 78 0.33 -4.05 1.61
N PHE A 79 -0.21 -2.85 1.83
CA PHE A 79 -0.57 -1.92 0.75
C PHE A 79 0.65 -1.52 -0.07
N ASN A 80 1.78 -1.22 0.57
CA ASN A 80 3.01 -0.86 -0.12
C ASN A 80 3.56 -2.00 -0.97
N GLU A 81 3.46 -3.24 -0.50
CA GLU A 81 3.84 -4.42 -1.30
C GLU A 81 2.94 -4.61 -2.52
N GLU A 82 1.63 -4.48 -2.34
CA GLU A 82 0.66 -4.58 -3.44
C GLU A 82 0.86 -3.45 -4.47
N TYR A 83 1.11 -2.23 -4.00
CA TYR A 83 1.40 -1.09 -4.86
C TYR A 83 2.69 -1.29 -5.68
N LYS A 84 3.75 -1.86 -5.09
CA LYS A 84 4.97 -2.22 -5.83
C LYS A 84 4.70 -3.27 -6.90
N LYS A 85 3.91 -4.30 -6.58
CA LYS A 85 3.51 -5.32 -7.57
C LYS A 85 2.71 -4.69 -8.71
N TYR A 86 1.76 -3.82 -8.40
CA TYR A 86 0.99 -3.07 -9.38
C TYR A 86 1.88 -2.24 -10.32
N LEU A 87 2.86 -1.50 -9.77
CA LEU A 87 3.81 -0.73 -10.58
C LEU A 87 4.63 -1.63 -11.51
N SER A 88 5.14 -2.76 -11.01
CA SER A 88 5.89 -3.73 -11.83
C SER A 88 5.03 -4.27 -12.97
N SER A 89 3.79 -4.69 -12.70
CA SER A 89 2.87 -5.18 -13.72
C SER A 89 2.49 -4.09 -14.73
N LYS A 90 2.33 -2.84 -14.27
CA LYS A 90 2.08 -1.70 -15.16
C LYS A 90 3.25 -1.46 -16.11
N GLU A 91 4.48 -1.49 -15.62
CA GLU A 91 5.68 -1.36 -16.46
C GLU A 91 5.80 -2.51 -17.48
N GLU A 92 5.48 -3.74 -17.09
CA GLU A 92 5.43 -4.89 -18.01
C GLU A 92 4.37 -4.71 -19.10
N LEU A 93 3.17 -4.24 -18.74
CA LEU A 93 2.11 -3.97 -19.69
C LEU A 93 2.48 -2.84 -20.67
N GLU A 94 3.13 -1.78 -20.19
CA GLU A 94 3.61 -0.69 -21.05
C GLU A 94 4.67 -1.19 -22.03
N LYS A 95 5.59 -2.06 -21.60
CA LYS A 95 6.57 -2.71 -22.48
C LYS A 95 5.90 -3.59 -23.53
N LEU A 96 4.93 -4.42 -23.15
CA LEU A 96 4.16 -5.25 -24.07
C LEU A 96 3.36 -4.40 -25.06
N GLN A 97 2.75 -3.31 -24.60
CA GLN A 97 2.00 -2.40 -25.46
C GLN A 97 2.92 -1.68 -26.46
N ALA A 98 4.12 -1.27 -26.04
CA ALA A 98 5.13 -0.71 -26.94
C ALA A 98 5.55 -1.73 -28.01
N GLN A 99 5.74 -3.00 -27.64
CA GLN A 99 6.03 -4.08 -28.60
C GLN A 99 4.88 -4.28 -29.60
N ILE A 100 3.62 -4.27 -29.15
CA ILE A 100 2.47 -4.39 -30.05
C ILE A 100 2.39 -3.18 -31.00
N ARG A 101 2.62 -1.95 -30.52
CA ARG A 101 2.61 -0.75 -31.37
C ARG A 101 3.75 -0.72 -32.39
N ALA A 102 4.88 -1.35 -32.08
CA ALA A 102 6.01 -1.52 -32.98
C ALA A 102 5.88 -2.75 -33.90
N SER A 103 4.70 -3.38 -33.94
CA SER A 103 4.44 -4.50 -34.85
C SER A 103 3.91 -4.01 -36.20
N TYR A 104 4.43 -4.57 -37.28
CA TYR A 104 3.90 -4.35 -38.63
C TYR A 104 2.70 -5.26 -38.87
N SER A 105 1.62 -4.71 -39.40
CA SER A 105 0.47 -5.50 -39.79
C SER A 105 0.72 -6.25 -41.10
N THR A 106 -0.12 -7.24 -41.40
CA THR A 106 -0.09 -7.93 -42.71
C THR A 106 -0.23 -6.94 -43.85
N GLU A 107 -1.08 -5.92 -43.69
CA GLU A 107 -1.27 -4.85 -44.68
C GLU A 107 -0.01 -4.02 -44.91
N ASP A 108 0.74 -3.70 -43.85
CA ASP A 108 2.01 -2.96 -43.96
C ASP A 108 3.03 -3.75 -44.80
N ILE A 109 3.10 -5.07 -44.58
CA ILE A 109 4.03 -5.96 -45.27
C ILE A 109 3.59 -6.18 -46.72
N SER A 110 2.30 -6.42 -46.96
CA SER A 110 1.73 -6.51 -48.31
C SER A 110 1.97 -5.23 -49.11
N SER A 111 1.80 -4.06 -48.49
CA SER A 111 2.07 -2.75 -49.11
C SER A 111 3.54 -2.60 -49.49
N PHE A 112 4.46 -2.94 -48.59
CA PHE A 112 5.90 -2.91 -48.85
C PHE A 112 6.30 -3.85 -50.00
N LEU A 113 5.80 -5.08 -50.00
CA LEU A 113 6.11 -6.06 -51.06
C LEU A 113 5.49 -5.68 -52.40
N ASN A 114 4.27 -5.12 -52.42
CA ASN A 114 3.66 -4.60 -53.65
C ASN A 114 4.49 -3.44 -54.25
N LYS A 115 5.04 -2.57 -53.40
CA LYS A 115 5.95 -1.52 -53.85
C LYS A 115 7.22 -2.12 -54.47
N MET A 116 7.84 -3.11 -53.82
CA MET A 116 8.99 -3.84 -54.37
C MET A 116 8.69 -4.49 -55.73
N ILE A 117 7.50 -5.06 -55.91
CA ILE A 117 7.06 -5.64 -57.20
C ILE A 117 6.96 -4.57 -58.28
N ASN A 118 6.35 -3.42 -57.96
CA ASN A 118 6.24 -2.31 -58.90
C ASN A 118 7.63 -1.78 -59.28
N ASP A 119 8.53 -1.65 -58.32
CA ASP A 119 9.91 -1.24 -58.56
C ASP A 119 10.64 -2.26 -59.44
N PHE A 120 10.47 -3.57 -59.20
CA PHE A 120 11.02 -4.64 -60.06
C PHE A 120 10.48 -4.58 -61.49
N ASN A 121 9.16 -4.48 -61.65
CA ASN A 121 8.48 -4.46 -62.95
C ASN A 121 8.78 -3.19 -63.78
N THR A 122 9.11 -2.09 -63.11
CA THR A 122 9.51 -0.82 -63.74
C THR A 122 11.01 -0.70 -63.95
N SER A 123 11.83 -1.47 -63.21
CA SER A 123 13.28 -1.48 -63.40
C SER A 123 13.65 -2.06 -64.76
N SER A 124 14.57 -1.41 -65.45
CA SER A 124 15.19 -1.90 -66.70
C SER A 124 16.28 -2.96 -66.43
N ALA A 125 16.50 -3.35 -65.17
CA ALA A 125 17.53 -4.30 -64.78
C ALA A 125 17.14 -5.77 -65.05
N SER A 126 15.83 -6.06 -65.19
CA SER A 126 15.32 -7.39 -65.55
C SER A 126 15.21 -7.62 -67.06
N ASP A 127 15.52 -6.59 -67.86
CA ASP A 127 15.47 -6.62 -69.32
C ASP A 127 16.73 -7.29 -69.89
N THR A 128 16.77 -8.62 -69.85
CA THR A 128 17.71 -9.38 -70.70
C THR A 128 17.34 -9.23 -72.18
N ASP A 129 18.28 -9.46 -73.10
CA ASP A 129 18.02 -9.38 -74.56
C ASP A 129 16.99 -10.43 -75.06
N VAL A 130 16.65 -11.40 -74.21
CA VAL A 130 15.83 -12.57 -74.59
C VAL A 130 14.38 -12.46 -74.08
N ALA A 131 14.18 -11.99 -72.85
CA ALA A 131 12.85 -11.87 -72.26
C ALA A 131 12.81 -10.81 -71.16
N LYS A 132 11.64 -10.19 -70.99
CA LYS A 132 11.30 -9.34 -69.86
C LYS A 132 10.58 -10.17 -68.80
N TYR A 133 11.07 -10.15 -67.57
CA TYR A 133 10.41 -10.82 -66.45
C TYR A 133 9.48 -9.86 -65.73
N ILE A 134 8.22 -10.25 -65.58
CA ILE A 134 7.18 -9.48 -64.89
C ILE A 134 6.63 -10.34 -63.76
N ILE A 135 6.54 -9.77 -62.56
CA ILE A 135 5.82 -10.38 -61.44
C ILE A 135 4.34 -10.01 -61.61
N ASN A 136 3.50 -11.02 -61.86
CA ASN A 136 2.06 -10.84 -62.14
C ASN A 136 1.22 -10.81 -60.87
N ASN A 137 1.55 -11.68 -59.92
CA ASN A 137 0.79 -11.81 -58.68
C ASN A 137 1.69 -12.29 -57.55
N MET A 138 1.40 -11.82 -56.35
CA MET A 138 2.01 -12.28 -55.12
C MET A 138 0.93 -12.45 -54.07
N ASP A 139 0.81 -13.67 -53.56
CA ASP A 139 -0.06 -14.01 -52.45
C ASP A 139 0.79 -14.20 -51.20
N VAL A 140 0.42 -13.52 -50.11
CA VAL A 140 1.19 -13.44 -48.87
C VAL A 140 0.28 -13.84 -47.72
N ASP A 141 0.48 -15.06 -47.22
CA ASP A 141 -0.12 -15.53 -45.97
C ASP A 141 0.96 -15.49 -44.88
N LEU A 142 1.03 -14.36 -44.17
CA LEU A 142 1.94 -14.18 -43.04
C LEU A 142 1.17 -14.36 -41.73
N LYS A 143 1.47 -15.46 -41.04
CA LYS A 143 0.97 -15.73 -39.68
C LYS A 143 1.96 -15.32 -38.58
N VAL A 144 3.13 -14.81 -38.96
CA VAL A 144 4.17 -14.28 -38.05
C VAL A 144 3.93 -12.81 -37.72
N ARG A 145 4.19 -12.43 -36.46
CA ARG A 145 4.23 -11.02 -36.07
C ARG A 145 5.64 -10.49 -36.30
N ILE A 146 5.76 -9.40 -37.04
CA ILE A 146 7.03 -8.70 -37.28
C ILE A 146 7.11 -7.52 -36.32
N TYR A 147 8.17 -7.48 -35.52
CA TYR A 147 8.48 -6.36 -34.66
C TYR A 147 9.66 -5.57 -35.23
N ASP A 148 9.56 -4.25 -35.17
CA ASP A 148 10.74 -3.39 -35.31
C ASP A 148 11.64 -3.59 -34.08
N ASP A 149 12.82 -4.17 -34.30
CA ASP A 149 13.88 -4.34 -33.31
C ASP A 149 15.07 -3.44 -33.69
N SER A 150 14.82 -2.31 -34.36
CA SER A 150 15.85 -1.33 -34.64
C SER A 150 16.43 -0.82 -33.33
N LYS A 151 17.71 -1.15 -33.11
CA LYS A 151 18.46 -0.56 -32.00
C LYS A 151 18.70 0.90 -32.34
N ASN A 152 18.73 1.76 -31.31
CA ASN A 152 18.94 3.22 -31.40
C ASN A 152 20.19 3.69 -32.19
N ASN A 153 20.95 2.76 -32.77
CA ASN A 153 22.16 3.01 -33.55
C ASN A 153 21.91 3.06 -35.08
N GLY A 154 20.65 3.08 -35.53
CA GLY A 154 20.29 3.27 -36.94
C GLY A 154 20.34 2.02 -37.81
N GLU A 155 20.71 0.87 -37.25
CA GLU A 155 20.54 -0.43 -37.90
C GLU A 155 19.09 -0.88 -37.77
N LYS A 156 18.39 -0.99 -38.91
CA LYS A 156 17.05 -1.56 -38.96
C LYS A 156 17.13 -3.08 -38.87
N SER A 157 16.79 -3.63 -37.71
CA SER A 157 16.58 -5.06 -37.51
C SER A 157 15.09 -5.36 -37.33
N PHE A 158 14.62 -6.42 -37.96
CA PHE A 158 13.26 -6.92 -37.80
C PHE A 158 13.29 -8.24 -37.04
N LYS A 159 12.46 -8.37 -36.01
CA LYS A 159 12.30 -9.62 -35.27
C LYS A 159 10.99 -10.30 -35.68
N PHE A 160 11.12 -11.48 -36.26
CA PHE A 160 9.99 -12.32 -36.63
C PHE A 160 9.67 -13.24 -35.46
N THR A 161 8.44 -13.19 -34.95
CA THR A 161 7.99 -14.11 -33.90
C THR A 161 6.83 -14.93 -34.42
N ALA A 162 6.98 -16.25 -34.34
CA ALA A 162 5.90 -17.18 -34.60
C ALA A 162 4.80 -17.04 -33.54
N PRO A 163 3.52 -17.24 -33.92
CA PRO A 163 2.45 -17.36 -32.95
C PRO A 163 2.75 -18.53 -32.00
N SER A 164 2.30 -18.40 -30.76
CA SER A 164 2.56 -19.40 -29.72
C SER A 164 2.03 -20.78 -30.13
N ILE A 165 2.66 -21.88 -29.68
CA ILE A 165 2.28 -23.26 -30.07
C ILE A 165 0.80 -23.58 -29.77
N SER A 166 0.21 -22.90 -28.77
CA SER A 166 -1.21 -22.97 -28.42
C SER A 166 -2.15 -22.36 -29.47
N GLU A 167 -1.64 -21.52 -30.36
CA GLU A 167 -2.37 -20.89 -31.46
C GLU A 167 -2.10 -21.57 -32.82
N THR A 168 -1.17 -22.54 -32.89
CA THR A 168 -0.74 -23.18 -34.14
C THR A 168 -1.34 -24.58 -34.31
N THR A 169 -2.33 -24.73 -35.19
CA THR A 169 -2.67 -26.01 -35.83
C THR A 169 -1.69 -26.30 -36.99
N GLU A 170 -1.64 -27.53 -37.51
CA GLU A 170 -0.65 -27.98 -38.53
C GLU A 170 -0.50 -27.07 -39.79
N ASP A 171 -1.43 -26.14 -40.04
CA ASP A 171 -1.38 -25.11 -41.10
C ASP A 171 -0.59 -23.82 -40.73
N SER A 172 0.42 -23.90 -39.87
CA SER A 172 1.05 -22.71 -39.24
C SER A 172 2.30 -22.14 -39.93
N LEU A 173 2.57 -22.52 -41.17
CA LEU A 173 3.70 -21.97 -41.93
C LEU A 173 3.25 -20.73 -42.72
N SER A 174 3.97 -19.62 -42.54
CA SER A 174 3.77 -18.45 -43.41
C SER A 174 4.20 -18.81 -44.83
N SER A 175 3.38 -18.45 -45.82
CA SER A 175 3.64 -18.77 -47.22
C SER A 175 3.63 -17.50 -48.08
N ILE A 176 4.60 -17.41 -48.98
CA ILE A 176 4.68 -16.36 -49.99
C ILE A 176 4.71 -17.05 -51.34
N LYS A 177 3.69 -16.81 -52.16
CA LYS A 177 3.57 -17.36 -53.51
C LYS A 177 3.77 -16.24 -54.52
N ILE A 178 4.88 -16.29 -55.25
CA ILE A 178 5.22 -15.31 -56.30
C ILE A 178 5.01 -15.96 -57.66
N THR A 179 4.27 -15.29 -58.54
CA THR A 179 4.08 -15.72 -59.94
C THR A 179 4.87 -14.80 -60.86
N ILE A 180 5.86 -15.35 -61.55
CA ILE A 180 6.70 -14.63 -62.51
C ILE A 180 6.35 -15.10 -63.93
N GLN A 181 6.10 -14.15 -64.82
CA GLN A 181 5.90 -14.39 -66.24
C GLN A 181 7.11 -13.87 -67.01
N ALA A 182 7.66 -14.72 -67.88
CA ALA A 182 8.62 -14.28 -68.89
C ALA A 182 7.85 -13.86 -70.15
N VAL A 183 8.05 -12.62 -70.58
CA VAL A 183 7.50 -12.08 -71.82
C VAL A 183 8.64 -12.01 -72.83
N PRO A 184 8.61 -12.80 -73.92
CA PRO A 184 9.61 -12.69 -74.99
C PRO A 184 9.59 -11.28 -75.57
N LYS A 185 10.75 -10.75 -75.95
CA LYS A 185 10.84 -9.49 -76.70
C LYS A 185 10.56 -9.71 -78.19
#